data_AF-W1V6W1-F1
#
_entry.id   AF-W1V6W1-F1
#
_cell.length_a   1.000
_cell.length_b   1.000
_cell.length_c   1.000
_cell.angle_alpha   90.00
_cell.angle_beta   90.00
_cell.angle_gamma   90.00
#
_symmetry.space_group_name_H-M   'P 1'
#
loop_
_entity.id
_entity.type
_entity.pdbx_description
1 polymer ?
#
loop_
_entity_poly.entity_id
_entity_poly.type
_entity_poly.pdbx_seq_one_letter_code
_entity_poly.pdbx_strand_id
1 'polypeptide(L)'
;VRGLQKQAELTGVVKVEFIGAVSKGLEGKELAEMGDMAEAGVVAFSDDGHYVENAAFMRRALEYSSMFNKMVIDHAEDITLTKNGHMHEGIVSYELGVIGRPAVAEDLAVARDILLSEMTGGHIHIAHVSSKNTV
;
A
#
# COMPACT_ATOMS: atom_id res chain seq x y z
N VAL A 1 0.34 -18.66 2.12
CA VAL A 1 1.21 -18.47 0.92
C VAL A 1 1.51 -19.77 0.20
N ARG A 2 2.17 -20.77 0.82
CA ARG A 2 2.56 -22.06 0.17
C ARG A 2 1.45 -22.77 -0.61
N GLY A 3 0.21 -22.81 -0.07
CA GLY A 3 -0.93 -23.39 -0.78
C GLY A 3 -1.30 -22.64 -2.07
N LEU A 4 -1.19 -21.31 -2.08
CA LEU A 4 -1.44 -20.48 -3.26
C LEU A 4 -0.32 -20.65 -4.30
N GLN A 5 0.94 -20.73 -3.86
CA GLN A 5 2.08 -21.02 -4.73
C GLN A 5 1.91 -22.36 -5.44
N LYS A 6 1.56 -23.42 -4.70
CA LYS A 6 1.27 -24.74 -5.29
C LYS A 6 0.15 -24.67 -6.33
N GLN A 7 -0.90 -23.91 -6.05
CA GLN A 7 -1.99 -23.74 -7.01
C GLN A 7 -1.52 -23.00 -8.28
N ALA A 8 -0.69 -21.96 -8.13
CA ALA A 8 -0.10 -21.24 -9.24
C ALA A 8 0.88 -22.12 -10.05
N GLU A 9 1.64 -23.00 -9.43
CA GLU A 9 2.48 -23.98 -10.13
C GLU A 9 1.66 -24.98 -10.96
N LEU A 10 0.51 -25.40 -10.43
CA LEU A 10 -0.36 -26.38 -11.09
C LEU A 10 -1.18 -25.80 -12.24
N THR A 11 -1.58 -24.53 -12.13
CA THR A 11 -2.60 -23.92 -13.02
C THR A 11 -2.13 -22.66 -13.73
N GLY A 12 -1.03 -22.07 -13.31
CA GLY A 12 -0.50 -20.81 -13.84
C GLY A 12 0.03 -21.00 -15.26
N VAL A 13 -0.41 -20.12 -16.16
CA VAL A 13 0.13 -20.00 -17.52
C VAL A 13 1.24 -18.95 -17.64
N VAL A 14 1.49 -18.22 -16.54
CA VAL A 14 2.55 -17.23 -16.38
C VAL A 14 3.18 -17.38 -15.00
N LYS A 15 4.35 -16.78 -14.81
CA LYS A 15 4.96 -16.69 -13.48
C LYS A 15 4.08 -15.85 -12.56
N VAL A 16 3.73 -16.40 -11.40
CA VAL A 16 2.95 -15.70 -10.36
C VAL A 16 3.82 -15.55 -9.12
N GLU A 17 3.91 -14.33 -8.62
CA GLU A 17 4.54 -13.99 -7.34
C GLU A 17 3.46 -13.44 -6.39
N PHE A 18 3.70 -13.54 -5.09
CA PHE A 18 2.71 -13.17 -4.08
C PHE A 18 3.18 -12.01 -3.22
N ILE A 19 2.28 -11.07 -2.95
CA ILE A 19 2.46 -9.99 -1.99
C ILE A 19 1.74 -10.38 -0.70
N GLY A 20 2.41 -10.24 0.44
CA GLY A 20 1.82 -10.47 1.76
C GLY A 20 1.09 -9.22 2.27
N ALA A 21 0.10 -9.39 3.14
CA ALA A 21 -0.50 -8.25 3.82
C ALA A 21 0.50 -7.59 4.78
N VAL A 22 0.39 -6.27 4.97
CA VAL A 22 1.09 -5.58 6.08
C VAL A 22 0.32 -5.81 7.38
N SER A 23 -1.01 -5.72 7.35
CA SER A 23 -1.86 -5.83 8.53
C SER A 23 -2.82 -7.01 8.49
N LYS A 24 -3.22 -7.48 9.68
CA LYS A 24 -4.26 -8.52 9.79
C LYS A 24 -5.58 -7.98 9.24
N GLY A 25 -6.14 -8.71 8.27
CA GLY A 25 -7.42 -8.34 7.64
C GLY A 25 -7.37 -7.04 6.82
N LEU A 26 -6.17 -6.50 6.51
CA LEU A 26 -5.99 -5.21 5.83
C LEU A 26 -6.55 -4.01 6.64
N GLU A 27 -6.61 -4.13 7.97
CA GLU A 27 -7.22 -3.11 8.84
C GLU A 27 -6.27 -2.00 9.31
N GLY A 28 -4.95 -2.13 9.10
CA GLY A 28 -3.95 -1.15 9.55
C GLY A 28 -3.80 -1.01 11.08
N LYS A 29 -4.28 -1.99 11.87
CA LYS A 29 -4.28 -1.95 13.35
C LYS A 29 -3.21 -2.85 13.98
N GLU A 30 -3.05 -4.05 13.48
CA GLU A 30 -2.09 -5.06 13.94
C GLU A 30 -1.31 -5.61 12.75
N LEU A 31 0.02 -5.77 12.90
CA LEU A 31 0.85 -6.36 11.85
C LEU A 31 0.40 -7.79 11.57
N ALA A 32 0.36 -8.17 10.30
CA ALA A 32 0.20 -9.55 9.89
C ALA A 32 1.43 -10.38 10.27
N GLU A 33 1.35 -11.71 10.07
CA GLU A 33 2.47 -12.62 10.27
C GLU A 33 3.50 -12.47 9.12
N MET A 34 4.13 -11.29 9.05
CA MET A 34 5.02 -10.86 7.96
C MET A 34 6.25 -11.76 7.85
N GLY A 35 6.80 -12.22 8.99
CA GLY A 35 7.93 -13.14 9.01
C GLY A 35 7.60 -14.49 8.38
N ASP A 36 6.48 -15.10 8.77
CA ASP A 36 6.01 -16.36 8.20
C ASP A 36 5.72 -16.23 6.70
N MET A 37 5.16 -15.09 6.27
CA MET A 37 4.93 -14.80 4.87
C MET A 37 6.24 -14.61 4.09
N ALA A 38 7.22 -13.90 4.65
CA ALA A 38 8.55 -13.73 4.05
C ALA A 38 9.27 -15.06 3.88
N GLU A 39 9.26 -15.91 4.91
CA GLU A 39 9.83 -17.27 4.85
C GLU A 39 9.09 -18.13 3.81
N ALA A 40 7.78 -17.98 3.70
CA ALA A 40 6.99 -18.63 2.67
C ALA A 40 7.20 -18.06 1.26
N GLY A 41 7.94 -16.96 1.10
CA GLY A 41 8.40 -16.46 -0.19
C GLY A 41 7.56 -15.33 -0.80
N VAL A 42 6.88 -14.50 -0.01
CA VAL A 42 6.29 -13.26 -0.58
C VAL A 42 7.37 -12.30 -1.08
N VAL A 43 7.08 -11.56 -2.15
CA VAL A 43 8.03 -10.64 -2.79
C VAL A 43 7.99 -9.23 -2.20
N ALA A 44 6.86 -8.83 -1.61
CA ALA A 44 6.65 -7.55 -0.96
C ALA A 44 5.53 -7.65 0.08
N PHE A 45 5.26 -6.55 0.78
CA PHE A 45 4.09 -6.40 1.64
C PHE A 45 3.21 -5.25 1.16
N SER A 46 1.89 -5.37 1.26
CA SER A 46 0.95 -4.29 0.93
C SER A 46 -0.41 -4.52 1.58
N ASP A 47 -1.07 -3.44 1.95
CA ASP A 47 -2.50 -3.43 2.30
C ASP A 47 -3.37 -2.86 1.16
N ASP A 48 -2.87 -2.86 -0.08
CA ASP A 48 -3.52 -2.29 -1.26
C ASP A 48 -5.05 -2.52 -1.32
N GLY A 49 -5.76 -1.46 -1.70
CA GLY A 49 -7.20 -1.31 -1.49
C GLY A 49 -7.59 -0.70 -0.14
N HIS A 50 -6.66 -0.65 0.84
CA HIS A 50 -6.84 0.02 2.13
C HIS A 50 -5.60 0.84 2.49
N TYR A 51 -5.77 2.16 2.59
CA TYR A 51 -4.69 3.04 3.02
C TYR A 51 -4.32 2.80 4.49
N VAL A 52 -3.02 2.67 4.76
CA VAL A 52 -2.51 2.59 6.12
C VAL A 52 -2.46 4.01 6.71
N GLU A 53 -3.49 4.41 7.47
CA GLU A 53 -3.61 5.78 7.99
C GLU A 53 -2.57 6.12 9.08
N ASN A 54 -2.27 5.17 9.97
CA ASN A 54 -1.48 5.45 11.18
C ASN A 54 0.03 5.49 10.88
N ALA A 55 0.65 6.66 10.99
CA ALA A 55 2.09 6.83 10.75
C ALA A 55 2.98 5.95 11.64
N ALA A 56 2.62 5.72 12.90
CA ALA A 56 3.37 4.83 13.79
C ALA A 56 3.21 3.35 13.39
N PHE A 57 2.10 2.98 12.76
CA PHE A 57 1.93 1.66 12.16
C PHE A 57 2.77 1.52 10.89
N MET A 58 2.70 2.47 9.96
CA MET A 58 3.51 2.45 8.73
C MET A 58 5.01 2.41 9.05
N ARG A 59 5.47 3.20 10.03
CA ARG A 59 6.84 3.14 10.52
C ARG A 59 7.24 1.71 10.94
N ARG A 60 6.42 1.04 11.76
CA ARG A 60 6.67 -0.33 12.20
C ARG A 60 6.67 -1.31 11.02
N ALA A 61 5.77 -1.12 10.05
CA ALA A 61 5.73 -1.94 8.84
C ALA A 61 7.03 -1.81 8.01
N LEU A 62 7.57 -0.60 7.88
CA LEU A 62 8.85 -0.34 7.21
C LEU A 62 10.04 -0.93 7.98
N GLU A 63 10.08 -0.77 9.30
CA GLU A 63 11.11 -1.39 10.15
C GLU A 63 11.08 -2.93 10.02
N TYR A 64 9.90 -3.56 10.08
CA TYR A 64 9.75 -5.01 9.98
C TYR A 64 10.04 -5.56 8.57
N SER A 65 9.53 -4.93 7.52
CA SER A 65 9.78 -5.36 6.13
C SER A 65 11.28 -5.33 5.78
N SER A 66 12.00 -4.35 6.31
CA SER A 66 13.47 -4.22 6.15
C SER A 66 14.24 -5.39 6.75
N MET A 67 13.78 -5.96 7.87
CA MET A 67 14.39 -7.16 8.48
C MET A 67 14.39 -8.37 7.53
N PHE A 68 13.47 -8.39 6.57
CA PHE A 68 13.32 -9.45 5.57
C PHE A 68 13.84 -9.06 4.19
N ASN A 69 14.47 -7.88 4.05
CA ASN A 69 14.89 -7.31 2.77
C ASN A 69 13.75 -7.28 1.74
N LYS A 70 12.56 -6.86 2.19
CA LYS A 70 11.35 -6.70 1.37
C LYS A 70 10.91 -5.24 1.42
N MET A 71 10.16 -4.83 0.40
CA MET A 71 9.55 -3.51 0.35
C MET A 71 8.10 -3.53 0.84
N VAL A 72 7.62 -2.37 1.27
CA VAL A 72 6.19 -2.08 1.43
C VAL A 72 5.71 -1.38 0.17
N ILE A 73 4.64 -1.89 -0.45
CA ILE A 73 3.94 -1.23 -1.55
C ILE A 73 2.74 -0.50 -0.94
N ASP A 74 2.69 0.82 -1.08
CA ASP A 74 1.62 1.63 -0.51
C ASP A 74 0.60 2.08 -1.56
N HIS A 75 -0.67 1.95 -1.19
CA HIS A 75 -1.79 2.59 -1.85
C HIS A 75 -1.98 3.97 -1.21
N ALA A 76 -1.25 4.96 -1.73
CA ALA A 76 -1.11 6.25 -1.09
C ALA A 76 -2.36 7.11 -1.27
N GLU A 77 -3.24 7.10 -0.27
CA GLU A 77 -4.50 7.83 -0.35
C GLU A 77 -5.12 8.16 1.00
N ASP A 78 -4.97 9.40 1.46
CA ASP A 78 -5.56 9.83 2.72
C ASP A 78 -7.11 9.74 2.71
N ILE A 79 -7.64 8.78 3.48
CA ILE A 79 -9.08 8.50 3.50
C ILE A 79 -9.89 9.63 4.15
N THR A 80 -9.28 10.48 4.98
CA THR A 80 -9.96 11.61 5.60
C THR A 80 -10.32 12.68 4.57
N LEU A 81 -9.59 12.71 3.44
CA LEU A 81 -9.83 13.61 2.31
C LEU A 81 -10.62 12.97 1.18
N THR A 82 -10.57 11.64 1.04
CA THR A 82 -11.22 10.95 -0.09
C THR A 82 -12.53 10.24 0.27
N LYS A 83 -12.98 10.33 1.51
CA LYS A 83 -14.20 9.68 1.99
C LYS A 83 -15.40 10.04 1.12
N ASN A 84 -16.07 9.02 0.59
CA ASN A 84 -17.22 9.12 -0.34
C ASN A 84 -16.91 9.72 -1.72
N GLY A 85 -15.64 10.00 -2.04
CA GLY A 85 -15.25 10.44 -3.37
C GLY A 85 -15.14 9.26 -4.34
N HIS A 86 -15.46 9.49 -5.62
CA HIS A 86 -15.55 8.44 -6.63
C HIS A 86 -14.73 8.70 -7.90
N MET A 87 -14.15 9.88 -8.04
CA MET A 87 -13.30 10.27 -9.18
C MET A 87 -12.40 11.43 -8.79
N HIS A 88 -11.48 11.86 -9.66
CA HIS A 88 -10.65 13.05 -9.40
C HIS A 88 -11.51 14.30 -9.11
N GLU A 89 -11.17 15.04 -8.06
CA GLU A 89 -11.77 16.34 -7.77
C GLU A 89 -11.29 17.41 -8.77
N GLY A 90 -12.19 17.82 -9.65
CA GLY A 90 -11.92 18.87 -10.63
C GLY A 90 -13.11 19.18 -11.52
N ILE A 91 -12.84 19.80 -12.68
CA ILE A 91 -13.86 20.31 -13.61
C ILE A 91 -14.91 19.23 -13.92
N VAL A 92 -14.47 18.02 -14.27
CA VAL A 92 -15.37 16.92 -14.66
C VAL A 92 -16.25 16.44 -13.49
N SER A 93 -15.71 16.33 -12.27
CA SER A 93 -16.52 15.92 -11.11
C SER A 93 -17.57 16.97 -10.78
N TYR A 94 -17.24 18.26 -10.94
CA TYR A 94 -18.18 19.36 -10.73
C TYR A 94 -19.29 19.38 -11.78
N GLU A 95 -18.95 19.15 -13.05
CA GLU A 95 -19.91 19.07 -14.14
C GLU A 95 -20.89 17.89 -13.97
N LEU A 96 -20.39 16.74 -13.49
CA LEU A 96 -21.19 15.53 -13.28
C LEU A 96 -21.93 15.51 -11.93
N GLY A 97 -21.62 16.43 -11.01
CA GLY A 97 -22.17 16.41 -9.65
C GLY A 97 -21.71 15.20 -8.82
N VAL A 98 -20.55 14.63 -9.13
CA VAL A 98 -19.96 13.49 -8.42
C VAL A 98 -18.96 14.01 -7.38
N ILE A 99 -18.95 13.42 -6.19
CA ILE A 99 -17.99 13.78 -5.14
C ILE A 99 -16.57 13.40 -5.61
N GLY A 100 -15.68 14.38 -5.64
CA GLY A 100 -14.30 14.22 -6.06
C GLY A 100 -13.37 13.69 -4.96
N ARG A 101 -12.21 13.21 -5.38
CA ARG A 101 -11.07 12.81 -4.56
C ARG A 101 -9.93 13.78 -4.88
N PRO A 102 -9.55 14.65 -3.93
CA PRO A 102 -8.55 15.68 -4.20
C PRO A 102 -7.16 15.06 -4.36
N ALA A 103 -6.38 15.58 -5.30
CA ALA A 103 -5.01 15.12 -5.56
C ALA A 103 -4.10 15.19 -4.32
N VAL A 104 -4.36 16.16 -3.42
CA VAL A 104 -3.61 16.34 -2.18
C VAL A 104 -3.70 15.15 -1.21
N ALA A 105 -4.71 14.29 -1.36
CA ALA A 105 -4.81 13.07 -0.56
C ALA A 105 -3.69 12.05 -0.87
N GLU A 106 -3.28 11.96 -2.13
CA GLU A 106 -2.11 11.17 -2.56
C GLU A 106 -0.84 11.90 -2.13
N ASP A 107 -0.73 13.20 -2.42
CA ASP A 107 0.46 14.02 -2.10
C ASP A 107 0.84 13.90 -0.62
N LEU A 108 -0.14 13.99 0.30
CA LEU A 108 0.09 13.91 1.74
C LEU A 108 0.52 12.51 2.20
N ALA A 109 -0.13 11.47 1.68
CA ALA A 109 0.20 10.09 1.99
C ALA A 109 1.65 9.77 1.59
N VAL A 110 2.02 10.14 0.36
CA VAL A 110 3.38 9.93 -0.16
C VAL A 110 4.41 10.75 0.61
N ALA A 111 4.12 12.02 0.93
CA ALA A 111 5.05 12.85 1.70
C ALA A 111 5.36 12.25 3.09
N ARG A 112 4.34 11.73 3.78
CA ARG A 112 4.53 11.00 5.05
C ARG A 112 5.44 9.80 4.85
N ASP A 113 5.18 9.00 3.82
CA ASP A 113 5.86 7.72 3.61
C ASP A 113 7.30 7.86 3.16
N ILE A 114 7.62 8.91 2.40
CA ILE A 114 9.00 9.29 2.10
C ILE A 114 9.78 9.60 3.39
N LEU A 115 9.20 10.41 4.30
CA LEU A 115 9.85 10.75 5.56
C LEU A 115 10.06 9.51 6.45
N LEU A 116 9.09 8.60 6.49
CA LEU A 116 9.22 7.36 7.25
C LEU A 116 10.23 6.40 6.62
N SER A 117 10.26 6.31 5.28
CA SER A 117 11.26 5.52 4.54
C SER A 117 12.66 6.05 4.80
N GLU A 118 12.87 7.37 4.72
CA GLU A 118 14.16 8.01 5.02
C GLU A 118 14.60 7.74 6.46
N MET A 119 13.68 7.87 7.43
CA MET A 119 13.97 7.61 8.84
C MET A 119 14.34 6.14 9.12
N THR A 120 13.61 5.20 8.53
CA THR A 120 13.73 3.77 8.84
C THR A 120 14.76 3.06 7.97
N GLY A 121 15.13 3.64 6.83
CA GLY A 121 15.86 2.97 5.76
C GLY A 121 15.03 1.93 5.00
N GLY A 122 13.72 1.83 5.30
CA GLY A 122 12.84 0.85 4.67
C GLY A 122 12.47 1.22 3.25
N HIS A 123 12.43 0.24 2.37
CA HIS A 123 12.07 0.45 0.97
C HIS A 123 10.54 0.55 0.83
N ILE A 124 10.07 1.74 0.45
CA ILE A 124 8.67 1.97 0.09
C ILE A 124 8.54 2.08 -1.44
N HIS A 125 7.51 1.45 -2.00
CA HIS A 125 7.10 1.58 -3.39
C HIS A 125 5.71 2.23 -3.44
N ILE A 126 5.58 3.38 -4.08
CA ILE A 126 4.30 4.07 -4.22
C ILE A 126 3.56 3.51 -5.43
N ALA A 127 2.40 2.90 -5.21
CA ALA A 127 1.57 2.37 -6.28
C ALA A 127 0.91 3.50 -7.09
N HIS A 128 0.78 3.28 -8.41
CA HIS A 128 -0.10 4.02 -9.33
C HIS A 128 -0.21 5.55 -9.10
N VAL A 129 0.94 6.23 -8.97
CA VAL A 129 1.04 7.69 -8.85
C VAL A 129 0.18 8.39 -9.91
N SER A 130 -0.65 9.34 -9.47
CA SER A 130 -1.64 10.02 -10.31
C SER A 130 -1.65 11.55 -10.16
N SER A 131 -1.03 12.08 -9.11
CA SER A 131 -0.88 13.53 -8.91
C SER A 131 0.47 14.06 -9.41
N LYS A 132 0.45 15.29 -9.92
CA LYS A 132 1.65 15.99 -10.38
C LYS A 132 2.60 16.33 -9.23
N ASN A 133 2.07 16.57 -8.03
CA ASN A 133 2.89 17.03 -6.89
C ASN A 133 3.46 15.87 -6.08
N THR A 134 3.15 14.62 -6.44
CA THR A 134 3.62 13.42 -5.73
C THR A 134 5.14 13.22 -5.80
N VAL A 135 5.81 13.78 -6.81
CA VAL A 135 7.26 13.65 -7.06
C VAL A 135 7.91 14.97 -7.46
#